data_AF-E3LD96-F1
#
_entry.id   AF-E3LD96-F1
#
_cell.length_a   1.000
_cell.length_b   1.000
_cell.length_c   1.000
_cell.angle_alpha   90.00
_cell.angle_beta   90.00
_cell.angle_gamma   90.00
#
_symmetry.space_group_name_H-M   'P 1'
#
loop_
_entity.id
_entity.type
_entity.pdbx_description
1 polymer ?
#
loop_
_entity_poly.entity_id
_entity_poly.type
_entity_poly.pdbx_seq_one_letter_code
_entity_poly.pdbx_strand_id
1 'polypeptide(L)'
;MKPTSVLILVFLSQATAFDVIREAFKLIDENVNPCDNFYRHACPLHSTESLYIENAYDEKLFKVKAKNADAVWNNLAIKEAFERAHFTEFPSLNVFIANMFRKQCETEKVTTEEKGKFLELIQDTMFGQKNSECEYTECLGALAVDRNCTRASELLESKLLYRSFDNFTIPLERIFIRTQNNLEGINAILDDDLRDGVSNVKNIVETMKKRLLTWIQQTPWVINIEAIESIMAEAEQVHHYDNFARTLRYNLNILLKLEQSYLKCMRDLDDTEDFRVFCVLAATSHLDYRKLRTAFFTYYNAMNGHPNLYFSHLFYDMAKNVESPAALLGSVGFIAGHELSHSLIEDANQPELIPYFSNDSMQCIQNQYQTTCDSFKEISCGANDNQIDENGSDILGIQLAYSLFEDIYSERKKDEYIRLRYNNTITNEQLFFYSHAFVFCHGDPGEQDEENPHSPMNIRVNAVVQHPGFRDAFNCDANSPMVQSFNDQCIIFGENAPQTRKK
;
A
#
# COMPACT_ATOMS: atom_id res chain seq x y z
N MET A 1 7.27 -48.44 52.19
CA MET A 1 7.71 -47.45 51.19
C MET A 1 6.61 -47.32 50.14
N LYS A 2 5.88 -46.20 50.15
CA LYS A 2 4.91 -45.86 49.09
C LYS A 2 5.59 -44.85 48.15
N PRO A 3 5.45 -44.97 46.82
CA PRO A 3 6.02 -43.99 45.91
C PRO A 3 5.16 -42.73 45.93
N THR A 4 5.79 -41.59 46.16
CA THR A 4 5.18 -40.27 46.05
C THR A 4 5.16 -39.88 44.57
N SER A 5 3.98 -39.87 43.95
CA SER A 5 3.80 -39.29 42.62
C SER A 5 3.87 -37.77 42.72
N VAL A 6 4.90 -37.18 42.13
CA VAL A 6 5.00 -35.73 41.93
C VAL A 6 4.16 -35.37 40.72
N LEU A 7 3.04 -34.66 40.95
CA LEU A 7 2.21 -34.11 39.89
C LEU A 7 2.87 -32.81 39.41
N ILE A 8 3.52 -32.86 38.25
CA ILE A 8 4.02 -31.66 37.58
C ILE A 8 2.83 -31.01 36.86
N LEU A 9 2.25 -29.97 37.46
CA LEU A 9 1.31 -29.08 36.79
C LEU A 9 2.11 -28.17 35.84
N VAL A 10 2.11 -28.53 34.56
CA VAL A 10 2.54 -27.63 33.49
C VAL A 10 1.42 -26.62 33.28
N PHE A 11 1.60 -25.39 33.77
CA PHE A 11 0.80 -24.25 33.32
C PHE A 11 1.24 -23.92 31.89
N LEU A 12 0.54 -24.47 30.91
CA LEU A 12 0.50 -23.91 29.57
C LEU A 12 -0.26 -22.59 29.69
N SER A 13 0.44 -21.48 29.91
CA SER A 13 -0.11 -20.18 29.53
C SER A 13 -0.27 -20.22 28.02
N GLN A 14 -1.48 -20.48 27.53
CA GLN A 14 -1.81 -20.11 26.15
C GLN A 14 -1.61 -18.60 26.10
N ALA A 15 -0.51 -18.16 25.50
CA ALA A 15 -0.39 -16.77 25.09
C ALA A 15 -1.55 -16.53 24.13
N THR A 16 -2.55 -15.77 24.58
CA THR A 16 -3.65 -15.33 23.71
C THR A 16 -3.03 -14.55 22.57
N ALA A 17 -3.47 -14.81 21.33
CA ALA A 17 -3.00 -14.07 20.18
C ALA A 17 -3.23 -12.57 20.38
N PHE A 18 -2.36 -11.74 19.81
CA PHE A 18 -2.47 -10.28 19.92
C PHE A 18 -3.65 -9.79 19.09
N ASP A 19 -4.78 -9.48 19.74
CA ASP A 19 -5.94 -8.83 19.14
C ASP A 19 -5.80 -7.31 19.29
N VAL A 20 -5.30 -6.66 18.25
CA VAL A 20 -5.01 -5.21 18.25
C VAL A 20 -6.26 -4.36 18.53
N ILE A 21 -7.45 -4.84 18.11
CA ILE A 21 -8.72 -4.14 18.30
C ILE A 21 -9.13 -4.20 19.77
N ARG A 22 -8.99 -5.36 20.41
CA ARG A 22 -9.24 -5.49 21.85
C ARG A 22 -8.33 -4.57 22.67
N GLU A 23 -7.07 -4.45 22.26
CA GLU A 23 -6.11 -3.57 22.93
C GLU A 23 -6.43 -2.08 22.75
N ALA A 24 -7.02 -1.69 21.60
CA ALA A 24 -7.41 -0.32 21.28
C ALA A 24 -8.48 0.26 22.22
N PHE A 25 -9.28 -0.59 22.90
CA PHE A 25 -10.24 -0.11 23.91
C PHE A 25 -9.59 0.63 25.09
N LYS A 26 -8.27 0.50 25.27
CA LYS A 26 -7.51 1.28 26.26
C LYS A 26 -7.37 2.76 25.87
N LEU A 27 -7.61 3.10 24.60
CA LEU A 27 -7.51 4.47 24.09
C LEU A 27 -8.76 5.29 24.38
N ILE A 28 -9.93 4.68 24.54
CA ILE A 28 -11.21 5.39 24.60
C ILE A 28 -11.20 6.49 25.68
N ASP A 29 -11.61 7.70 25.31
CA ASP A 29 -11.89 8.77 26.25
C ASP A 29 -13.34 8.68 26.75
N GLU A 30 -13.49 8.15 27.97
CA GLU A 30 -14.78 8.04 28.66
C GLU A 30 -15.43 9.40 28.97
N ASN A 31 -14.72 10.52 28.83
CA ASN A 31 -15.28 11.86 29.04
C ASN A 31 -15.95 12.46 27.80
N VAL A 32 -15.72 11.89 26.62
CA VAL A 32 -16.38 12.30 25.37
C VAL A 32 -17.54 11.35 25.12
N ASN A 33 -18.74 11.88 24.91
CA ASN A 33 -19.89 11.05 24.55
C ASN A 33 -19.74 10.59 23.08
N PRO A 34 -19.88 9.28 22.77
CA PRO A 34 -19.81 8.79 21.39
C PRO A 34 -20.85 9.43 20.45
N CYS A 35 -21.98 9.91 20.98
CA CYS A 35 -23.00 10.62 20.20
C CYS A 35 -22.66 12.10 19.96
N ASP A 36 -21.72 12.66 20.72
CA ASP A 36 -21.27 14.06 20.56
C ASP A 36 -20.06 14.14 19.63
N ASN A 37 -19.13 13.18 19.68
CA ASN A 37 -18.03 13.04 18.71
C ASN A 37 -17.46 11.62 18.80
N PHE A 38 -17.86 10.73 17.89
CA PHE A 38 -17.47 9.33 17.95
C PHE A 38 -15.96 9.12 17.78
N TYR A 39 -15.35 9.79 16.79
CA TYR A 39 -13.92 9.68 16.56
C TYR A 39 -13.11 10.09 17.78
N ARG A 40 -13.41 11.23 18.42
CA ARG A 40 -12.66 11.67 19.61
C ARG A 40 -12.97 10.89 20.87
N HIS A 41 -14.14 10.26 20.94
CA HIS A 41 -14.41 9.24 21.95
C HIS A 41 -13.51 8.02 21.77
N ALA A 42 -13.38 7.48 20.55
CA ALA A 42 -12.57 6.30 20.28
C ALA A 42 -11.05 6.58 20.20
N CYS A 43 -10.67 7.77 19.75
CA CYS A 43 -9.31 8.19 19.37
C CYS A 43 -8.98 9.58 19.95
N PRO A 44 -8.58 9.67 21.23
CA PRO A 44 -8.31 10.95 21.87
C PRO A 44 -7.05 11.60 21.31
N LEU A 45 -7.01 12.94 21.35
CA LEU A 45 -5.83 13.71 20.97
C LEU A 45 -4.60 13.31 21.79
N HIS A 46 -3.43 13.33 21.15
CA HIS A 46 -2.13 13.03 21.75
C HIS A 46 -2.01 11.62 22.36
N SER A 47 -2.90 10.70 22.01
CA SER A 47 -2.83 9.29 22.43
C SER A 47 -1.79 8.48 21.64
N THR A 48 -1.48 8.89 20.41
CA THR A 48 -0.53 8.23 19.50
C THR A 48 0.26 9.25 18.68
N GLU A 49 1.55 8.99 18.43
CA GLU A 49 2.42 9.86 17.60
C GLU A 49 2.22 9.60 16.08
N SER A 50 1.48 8.55 15.71
CA SER A 50 1.10 8.17 14.33
C SER A 50 -0.19 7.32 14.34
N LEU A 51 -0.55 6.66 13.23
CA LEU A 51 -1.68 5.71 13.21
C LEU A 51 -1.51 4.63 14.29
N TYR A 52 -2.53 4.43 15.12
CA TYR A 52 -2.48 3.48 16.24
C TYR A 52 -2.07 2.06 15.78
N ILE A 53 -2.64 1.59 14.66
CA ILE A 53 -2.33 0.26 14.15
C ILE A 53 -0.85 0.14 13.77
N GLU A 54 -0.24 1.16 13.17
CA GLU A 54 1.20 1.10 12.85
C GLU A 54 2.03 0.99 14.13
N ASN A 55 1.80 1.88 15.09
CA ASN A 55 2.48 1.87 16.39
C ASN A 55 2.33 0.53 17.12
N ALA A 56 1.13 -0.06 17.09
CA ALA A 56 0.85 -1.35 17.72
C ALA A 56 1.65 -2.50 17.11
N TYR A 57 2.08 -2.36 15.85
CA TYR A 57 2.83 -3.37 15.11
C TYR A 57 4.31 -3.03 14.92
N ASP A 58 4.80 -1.85 15.32
CA ASP A 58 6.19 -1.41 15.15
C ASP A 58 7.23 -2.41 15.66
N GLU A 59 7.05 -2.94 16.88
CA GLU A 59 8.00 -3.91 17.43
C GLU A 59 8.02 -5.21 16.59
N LYS A 60 6.86 -5.62 16.10
CA LYS A 60 6.71 -6.80 15.25
C LYS A 60 7.37 -6.58 13.88
N LEU A 61 7.11 -5.43 13.26
CA LEU A 61 7.74 -4.99 12.01
C LEU A 61 9.26 -4.94 12.13
N PHE A 62 9.76 -4.35 13.22
CA PHE A 62 11.18 -4.28 13.51
C PHE A 62 11.80 -5.68 13.62
N LYS A 63 11.15 -6.61 14.32
CA LYS A 63 11.62 -8.00 14.44
C LYS A 63 11.65 -8.73 13.09
N VAL A 64 10.63 -8.54 12.25
CA VAL A 64 10.59 -9.11 10.89
C VAL A 64 11.77 -8.59 10.07
N LYS A 65 12.02 -7.27 10.08
CA LYS A 65 13.17 -6.68 9.38
C LYS A 65 14.49 -7.20 9.93
N ALA A 66 14.64 -7.26 11.25
CA ALA A 66 15.86 -7.75 11.91
C ALA A 66 16.17 -9.22 11.56
N LYS A 67 15.16 -10.10 11.51
CA LYS A 67 15.33 -11.50 11.09
C LYS A 67 15.83 -11.62 9.65
N ASN A 68 15.45 -10.68 8.80
CA ASN A 68 15.83 -10.65 7.39
C ASN A 68 17.12 -9.85 7.13
N ALA A 69 17.79 -9.34 8.17
CA ALA A 69 18.98 -8.50 7.99
C ALA A 69 20.10 -9.23 7.24
N ASP A 70 20.33 -10.51 7.55
CA ASP A 70 21.37 -11.35 6.91
C ASP A 70 20.90 -12.00 5.60
N ALA A 71 19.68 -11.69 5.14
CA ALA A 71 19.18 -12.24 3.90
C ALA A 71 20.02 -11.77 2.70
N VAL A 72 20.21 -12.65 1.71
CA VAL A 72 21.05 -12.37 0.54
C VAL A 72 20.62 -11.09 -0.18
N TRP A 73 19.31 -10.84 -0.30
CA TRP A 73 18.78 -9.66 -0.98
C TRP A 73 19.00 -8.33 -0.23
N ASN A 74 19.35 -8.40 1.06
CA ASN A 74 19.69 -7.22 1.86
C ASN A 74 21.20 -6.93 1.90
N ASN A 75 22.03 -7.87 1.41
CA ASN A 75 23.49 -7.81 1.44
C ASN A 75 24.09 -7.90 0.02
N LEU A 76 23.52 -7.15 -0.92
CA LEU A 76 23.96 -7.13 -2.32
C LEU A 76 25.07 -6.09 -2.51
N ALA A 77 26.18 -6.47 -3.15
CA ALA A 77 27.29 -5.55 -3.41
C ALA A 77 26.88 -4.39 -4.32
N ILE A 78 25.94 -4.62 -5.26
CA ILE A 78 25.40 -3.54 -6.11
C ILE A 78 24.64 -2.49 -5.29
N LYS A 79 23.90 -2.93 -4.27
CA LYS A 79 23.13 -2.02 -3.40
C LYS A 79 24.07 -1.22 -2.50
N GLU A 80 25.07 -1.87 -1.92
CA GLU A 80 26.12 -1.20 -1.13
C GLU A 80 26.88 -0.15 -1.96
N ALA A 81 27.20 -0.47 -3.22
CA ALA A 81 27.84 0.46 -4.14
C ALA A 81 26.94 1.65 -4.50
N PHE A 82 25.64 1.40 -4.72
CA PHE A 82 24.65 2.43 -4.97
C PHE A 82 24.51 3.39 -3.77
N GLU A 83 24.37 2.86 -2.56
CA GLU A 83 24.14 3.66 -1.34
C GLU A 83 25.37 4.47 -0.91
N ARG A 84 26.58 4.03 -1.27
CA ARG A 84 27.83 4.75 -0.95
C ARG A 84 28.18 5.83 -1.98
N ALA A 85 27.59 5.81 -3.16
CA ALA A 85 27.97 6.72 -4.23
C ALA A 85 27.40 8.13 -3.99
N HIS A 86 28.25 9.14 -4.10
CA HIS A 86 27.86 10.55 -4.02
C HIS A 86 27.39 11.07 -5.38
N PHE A 87 26.23 10.61 -5.86
CA PHE A 87 25.76 10.87 -7.23
C PHE A 87 25.66 12.35 -7.62
N THR A 88 25.41 13.22 -6.64
CA THR A 88 25.31 14.68 -6.83
C THR A 88 26.66 15.36 -7.10
N GLU A 89 27.77 14.68 -6.81
CA GLU A 89 29.12 15.20 -7.06
C GLU A 89 29.63 14.86 -8.46
N PHE A 90 28.99 13.90 -9.15
CA PHE A 90 29.36 13.55 -10.51
C PHE A 90 28.83 14.56 -11.53
N PRO A 91 29.58 14.79 -12.63
CA PRO A 91 29.06 15.57 -13.76
C PRO A 91 27.93 14.81 -14.46
N SER A 92 27.41 15.35 -15.57
CA SER A 92 26.45 14.60 -16.38
C SER A 92 27.04 13.28 -16.87
N LEU A 93 26.17 12.29 -17.11
CA LEU A 93 26.56 10.90 -17.36
C LEU A 93 27.53 10.74 -18.54
N ASN A 94 27.31 11.52 -19.61
CA ASN A 94 28.19 11.55 -20.78
C ASN A 94 29.61 12.05 -20.45
N VAL A 95 29.71 13.10 -19.63
CA VAL A 95 30.99 13.68 -19.18
C VAL A 95 31.69 12.72 -18.21
N PHE A 96 30.93 12.10 -17.30
CA PHE A 96 31.44 11.10 -16.38
C PHE A 96 32.11 9.93 -17.12
N ILE A 97 31.39 9.31 -18.07
CA ILE A 97 31.92 8.18 -18.86
C ILE A 97 33.13 8.62 -19.71
N ALA A 98 33.09 9.81 -20.31
CA ALA A 98 34.21 10.33 -21.09
C ALA A 98 35.47 10.56 -20.24
N ASN A 99 35.32 11.10 -19.02
CA ASN A 99 36.41 11.29 -18.07
C ASN A 99 37.02 9.96 -17.61
N MET A 100 36.18 8.94 -17.36
CA MET A 100 36.67 7.59 -17.05
C MET A 100 37.51 7.02 -18.17
N PHE A 101 37.02 7.10 -19.42
CA PHE A 101 37.77 6.60 -20.58
C PHE A 101 39.07 7.38 -20.78
N ARG A 102 39.05 8.72 -20.60
CA ARG A 102 40.25 9.55 -20.68
C ARG A 102 41.32 9.08 -19.71
N LYS A 103 40.95 8.86 -18.44
CA LYS A 103 41.86 8.38 -17.39
C LYS A 103 42.46 7.01 -17.73
N GLN A 104 41.65 6.08 -18.23
CA GLN A 104 42.19 4.80 -18.74
C GLN A 104 43.11 4.99 -19.95
N CYS A 105 42.76 5.89 -20.87
CA CYS A 105 43.56 6.15 -22.05
C CYS A 105 44.96 6.69 -21.69
N GLU A 106 45.03 7.62 -20.73
CA GLU A 106 46.26 8.26 -20.25
C GLU A 106 47.12 7.33 -19.38
N THR A 107 46.54 6.26 -18.83
CA THR A 107 47.26 5.30 -17.98
C THR A 107 48.13 4.36 -18.82
N GLU A 108 49.45 4.48 -18.73
CA GLU A 108 50.42 3.72 -19.54
C GLU A 108 50.28 2.20 -19.44
N LYS A 109 49.82 1.69 -18.29
CA LYS A 109 49.67 0.25 -18.04
C LYS A 109 48.43 -0.36 -18.70
N VAL A 110 47.46 0.46 -19.11
CA VAL A 110 46.21 -0.03 -19.72
C VAL A 110 46.44 -0.27 -21.21
N THR A 111 46.28 -1.51 -21.62
CA THR A 111 46.46 -1.98 -23.00
C THR A 111 45.33 -1.50 -23.92
N THR A 112 45.59 -1.50 -25.23
CA THR A 112 44.54 -1.24 -26.24
C THR A 112 43.38 -2.23 -26.14
N GLU A 113 43.65 -3.48 -25.77
CA GLU A 113 42.61 -4.50 -25.58
C GLU A 113 41.70 -4.14 -24.40
N GLU A 114 42.26 -3.72 -23.27
CA GLU A 114 41.48 -3.30 -22.09
C GLU A 114 40.64 -2.04 -22.38
N LYS A 115 41.20 -1.06 -23.10
CA LYS A 115 40.46 0.12 -23.58
C LYS A 115 39.29 -0.30 -24.49
N GLY A 116 39.53 -1.25 -25.39
CA GLY A 116 38.51 -1.81 -26.27
C GLY A 116 37.36 -2.46 -25.50
N LYS A 117 37.68 -3.31 -24.51
CA LYS A 117 36.69 -3.96 -23.65
C LYS A 117 35.85 -2.95 -22.87
N PHE A 118 36.46 -1.88 -22.34
CA PHE A 118 35.70 -0.85 -21.65
C PHE A 118 34.76 -0.10 -22.61
N LEU A 119 35.21 0.21 -23.83
CA LEU A 119 34.35 0.83 -24.85
C LEU A 119 33.21 -0.09 -25.29
N GLU A 120 33.43 -1.40 -25.43
CA GLU A 120 32.37 -2.38 -25.68
C GLU A 120 31.32 -2.40 -24.56
N LEU A 121 31.77 -2.29 -23.31
CA LEU A 121 30.87 -2.22 -22.17
C LEU A 121 30.07 -0.92 -22.13
N ILE A 122 30.68 0.21 -22.51
CA ILE A 122 29.96 1.49 -22.71
C ILE A 122 28.94 1.33 -23.83
N GLN A 123 29.28 0.66 -24.93
CA GLN A 123 28.34 0.41 -26.03
C GLN A 123 27.12 -0.40 -25.58
N ASP A 124 27.34 -1.52 -24.87
CA ASP A 124 26.24 -2.33 -24.32
C ASP A 124 25.36 -1.52 -23.36
N THR A 125 25.99 -0.74 -22.48
CA THR A 125 25.30 0.04 -21.45
C THR A 125 24.48 1.20 -22.01
N MET A 126 25.03 1.93 -22.97
CA MET A 126 24.46 3.20 -23.44
C MET A 126 23.57 3.03 -24.68
N PHE A 127 23.82 1.99 -25.49
CA PHE A 127 23.12 1.76 -26.76
C PHE A 127 22.42 0.40 -26.83
N GLY A 128 22.63 -0.51 -25.86
CA GLY A 128 21.99 -1.84 -25.86
C GLY A 128 22.56 -2.82 -26.89
N GLN A 129 23.76 -2.55 -27.43
CA GLN A 129 24.36 -3.29 -28.54
C GLN A 129 25.25 -4.46 -28.08
N LYS A 130 24.67 -5.44 -27.38
CA LYS A 130 25.43 -6.62 -26.94
C LYS A 130 25.59 -7.64 -28.08
N ASN A 131 26.83 -7.89 -28.49
CA ASN A 131 27.17 -8.87 -29.54
C ASN A 131 26.54 -8.59 -30.92
N SER A 132 26.07 -7.37 -31.17
CA SER A 132 25.59 -6.88 -32.46
C SER A 132 26.66 -6.05 -33.16
N GLU A 133 26.60 -5.97 -34.49
CA GLU A 133 27.40 -5.01 -35.23
C GLU A 133 26.96 -3.60 -34.82
N CYS A 134 27.89 -2.80 -34.29
CA CYS A 134 27.60 -1.42 -33.92
C CYS A 134 27.23 -0.60 -35.17
N GLU A 135 26.34 0.38 -35.03
CA GLU A 135 25.92 1.24 -36.14
C GLU A 135 26.44 2.68 -35.95
N TYR A 136 27.13 3.22 -36.95
CA TYR A 136 27.55 4.62 -37.04
C TYR A 136 28.13 5.21 -35.73
N THR A 137 27.35 6.08 -35.08
CA THR A 137 27.74 6.83 -33.87
C THR A 137 27.96 5.92 -32.68
N GLU A 138 27.32 4.74 -32.66
CA GLU A 138 27.41 3.75 -31.58
C GLU A 138 28.70 2.91 -31.64
N CYS A 139 29.43 2.95 -32.75
CA CYS A 139 30.74 2.31 -32.85
C CYS A 139 31.80 3.11 -32.08
N LEU A 140 32.29 2.56 -30.97
CA LEU A 140 33.29 3.18 -30.11
C LEU A 140 34.67 2.53 -30.20
N GLY A 141 34.78 1.28 -30.67
CA GLY A 141 36.03 0.51 -30.64
C GLY A 141 37.26 1.19 -31.26
N ALA A 142 37.08 2.04 -32.29
CA ALA A 142 38.18 2.79 -32.91
C ALA A 142 38.89 3.76 -31.93
N LEU A 143 38.22 4.17 -30.85
CA LEU A 143 38.81 5.07 -29.85
C LEU A 143 39.92 4.39 -29.03
N ALA A 144 39.93 3.05 -28.94
CA ALA A 144 40.91 2.29 -28.17
C ALA A 144 42.36 2.45 -28.67
N VAL A 145 42.54 2.71 -29.97
CA VAL A 145 43.84 2.87 -30.63
C VAL A 145 44.26 4.34 -30.81
N ASP A 146 43.39 5.29 -30.45
CA ASP A 146 43.71 6.70 -30.55
C ASP A 146 44.76 7.09 -29.49
N ARG A 147 45.89 7.64 -29.94
CA ARG A 147 46.98 8.08 -29.07
C ARG A 147 46.72 9.44 -28.42
N ASN A 148 45.77 10.21 -28.93
CA ASN A 148 45.35 11.48 -28.36
C ASN A 148 44.13 11.25 -27.46
N CYS A 149 44.39 11.01 -26.18
CA CYS A 149 43.34 10.70 -25.20
C CYS A 149 42.30 11.80 -25.03
N THR A 150 42.70 13.07 -25.09
CA THR A 150 41.78 14.21 -25.02
C THR A 150 40.80 14.20 -26.19
N ARG A 151 41.30 14.04 -27.42
CA ARG A 151 40.43 13.96 -28.61
C ARG A 151 39.52 12.73 -28.54
N ALA A 152 40.05 11.59 -28.11
CA ALA A 152 39.29 10.35 -28.03
C ALA A 152 38.16 10.46 -27.00
N SER A 153 38.41 11.09 -25.84
CA SER A 153 37.39 11.32 -24.83
C SER A 153 36.36 12.36 -25.24
N GLU A 154 36.76 13.46 -25.89
CA GLU A 154 35.82 14.47 -26.41
C GLU A 154 34.91 13.87 -27.49
N LEU A 155 35.46 13.02 -28.36
CA LEU A 155 34.67 12.30 -29.36
C LEU A 155 33.71 11.31 -28.71
N LEU A 156 34.14 10.58 -27.67
CA LEU A 156 33.27 9.70 -26.88
C LEU A 156 32.12 10.51 -26.24
N GLU A 157 32.44 11.60 -25.56
CA GLU A 157 31.46 12.48 -24.93
C GLU A 157 30.41 12.96 -25.94
N SER A 158 30.84 13.41 -27.13
CA SER A 158 29.94 13.90 -28.18
C SER A 158 29.01 12.82 -28.76
N LYS A 159 29.37 11.55 -28.63
CA LYS A 159 28.55 10.40 -29.07
C LYS A 159 27.53 9.99 -28.01
N LEU A 160 27.70 10.41 -26.75
CA LEU A 160 26.82 10.06 -25.64
C LEU A 160 25.77 11.16 -25.42
N LEU A 161 24.51 10.76 -25.21
CA LEU A 161 23.45 11.70 -24.88
C LEU A 161 23.66 12.27 -23.47
N TYR A 162 23.42 13.58 -23.31
CA TYR A 162 23.36 14.22 -22.00
C TYR A 162 22.26 13.60 -21.14
N ARG A 163 22.61 13.17 -19.92
CA ARG A 163 21.67 12.70 -18.90
C ARG A 163 22.17 13.08 -17.50
N SER A 164 21.26 13.53 -16.64
CA SER A 164 21.55 13.63 -15.19
C SER A 164 21.64 12.23 -14.59
N PHE A 165 22.39 12.09 -13.50
CA PHE A 165 22.36 10.86 -12.71
C PHE A 165 20.98 10.60 -12.09
N ASP A 166 20.17 11.63 -11.83
CA ASP A 166 18.81 11.48 -11.28
C ASP A 166 17.89 10.64 -12.17
N ASN A 167 18.07 10.72 -13.48
CA ASN A 167 17.32 9.91 -14.45
C ASN A 167 17.54 8.40 -14.25
N PHE A 168 18.64 8.02 -13.59
CA PHE A 168 19.04 6.66 -13.31
C PHE A 168 18.83 6.27 -11.84
N THR A 169 19.21 7.14 -10.89
CA THR A 169 19.20 6.83 -9.46
C THR A 169 17.79 6.68 -8.90
N ILE A 170 16.86 7.57 -9.27
CA ILE A 170 15.48 7.54 -8.75
C ILE A 170 14.76 6.22 -9.13
N PRO A 171 14.77 5.75 -10.39
CA PRO A 171 14.19 4.45 -10.73
C PRO A 171 14.85 3.26 -10.02
N LEU A 172 16.17 3.29 -9.82
CA LEU A 172 16.90 2.20 -9.15
C LEU A 172 16.61 2.15 -7.65
N GLU A 173 16.57 3.29 -6.97
CA GLU A 173 16.17 3.36 -5.57
C GLU A 173 14.77 2.77 -5.36
N ARG A 174 13.81 3.13 -6.23
CA ARG A 174 12.47 2.55 -6.22
C ARG A 174 12.47 1.03 -6.43
N ILE A 175 13.39 0.48 -7.22
CA ILE A 175 13.55 -0.98 -7.35
C ILE A 175 13.94 -1.60 -6.03
N PHE A 176 14.99 -1.09 -5.39
CA PHE A 176 15.47 -1.66 -4.14
C PHE A 176 14.38 -1.62 -3.07
N ILE A 177 13.76 -0.45 -2.86
CA ILE A 177 12.68 -0.29 -1.89
C ILE A 177 11.53 -1.25 -2.18
N ARG A 178 11.03 -1.30 -3.43
CA ARG A 178 9.87 -2.12 -3.79
C ARG A 178 10.15 -3.61 -3.69
N THR A 179 11.33 -4.05 -4.12
CA THR A 179 11.73 -5.47 -4.04
C THR A 179 11.95 -5.89 -2.60
N GLN A 180 12.59 -5.07 -1.77
CA GLN A 180 12.77 -5.32 -0.34
C GLN A 180 11.42 -5.40 0.38
N ASN A 181 10.52 -4.42 0.18
CA ASN A 181 9.18 -4.44 0.78
C ASN A 181 8.40 -5.71 0.40
N ASN A 182 8.46 -6.13 -0.86
CA ASN A 182 7.84 -7.37 -1.33
C ASN A 182 8.43 -8.61 -0.63
N LEU A 183 9.75 -8.69 -0.49
CA LEU A 183 10.42 -9.85 0.11
C LEU A 183 10.20 -9.91 1.63
N GLU A 184 10.29 -8.77 2.31
CA GLU A 184 10.02 -8.64 3.74
C GLU A 184 8.56 -9.00 4.06
N GLY A 185 7.59 -8.48 3.29
CA GLY A 185 6.18 -8.79 3.50
C GLY A 185 5.84 -10.27 3.31
N ILE A 186 6.46 -10.94 2.32
CA ILE A 186 6.29 -12.38 2.10
C ILE A 186 6.89 -13.18 3.26
N ASN A 187 8.09 -12.81 3.72
CA ASN A 187 8.71 -13.50 4.85
C ASN A 187 7.94 -13.25 6.14
N ALA A 188 7.35 -12.08 6.35
CA ALA A 188 6.44 -11.83 7.47
C ALA A 188 5.28 -12.82 7.50
N ILE A 189 4.64 -13.07 6.35
CA ILE A 189 3.57 -14.07 6.23
C ILE A 189 4.06 -15.47 6.58
N LEU A 190 5.25 -15.85 6.10
CA LEU A 190 5.80 -17.18 6.31
C LEU A 190 6.25 -17.40 7.76
N ASP A 191 6.91 -16.42 8.36
CA ASP A 191 7.46 -16.48 9.72
C ASP A 191 6.38 -16.47 10.79
N ASP A 192 5.32 -15.66 10.60
CA ASP A 192 4.20 -15.54 11.56
C ASP A 192 3.02 -16.47 11.23
N ASP A 193 3.19 -17.34 10.22
CA ASP A 193 2.21 -18.29 9.72
C ASP A 193 0.85 -17.62 9.40
N LEU A 194 0.87 -16.52 8.66
CA LEU A 194 -0.31 -15.69 8.37
C LEU A 194 -1.16 -16.22 7.20
N ARG A 195 -0.97 -17.47 6.78
CA ARG A 195 -1.69 -18.09 5.66
C ARG A 195 -3.21 -18.12 5.88
N ASP A 196 -3.62 -18.33 7.13
CA ASP A 196 -5.03 -18.26 7.52
C ASP A 196 -5.57 -16.83 7.38
N GLY A 197 -4.78 -15.83 7.78
CA GLY A 197 -5.10 -14.41 7.62
C GLY A 197 -5.28 -14.00 6.15
N VAL A 198 -4.37 -14.44 5.28
CA VAL A 198 -4.48 -14.28 3.81
C VAL A 198 -5.78 -14.89 3.30
N SER A 199 -6.11 -16.11 3.76
CA SER A 199 -7.33 -16.81 3.36
C SER A 199 -8.60 -16.12 3.88
N ASN A 200 -8.56 -15.54 5.08
CA ASN A 200 -9.66 -14.79 5.67
C ASN A 200 -9.92 -13.49 4.90
N VAL A 201 -8.88 -12.72 4.55
CA VAL A 201 -9.03 -11.52 3.69
C VAL A 201 -9.64 -11.90 2.34
N LYS A 202 -9.13 -12.95 1.69
CA LYS A 202 -9.68 -13.45 0.43
C LYS A 202 -11.17 -13.80 0.55
N ASN A 203 -11.56 -14.51 1.61
CA ASN A 203 -12.94 -14.90 1.84
C ASN A 203 -13.86 -13.70 2.07
N ILE A 204 -13.40 -12.68 2.80
CA ILE A 204 -14.14 -11.42 3.00
C ILE A 204 -14.36 -10.74 1.64
N VAL A 205 -13.30 -10.53 0.86
CA VAL A 205 -13.37 -9.89 -0.47
C VAL A 205 -14.34 -10.63 -1.39
N GLU A 206 -14.24 -11.95 -1.48
CA GLU A 206 -15.12 -12.76 -2.33
C GLU A 206 -16.58 -12.73 -1.87
N THR A 207 -16.82 -12.64 -0.56
CA THR A 207 -18.19 -12.56 0.00
C THR A 207 -18.80 -11.19 -0.28
N MET A 208 -18.03 -10.11 -0.09
CA MET A 208 -18.44 -8.75 -0.42
C MET A 208 -18.69 -8.58 -1.92
N LYS A 209 -17.82 -9.11 -2.77
CA LYS A 209 -18.01 -9.09 -4.23
C LYS A 209 -19.32 -9.76 -4.63
N LYS A 210 -19.66 -10.93 -4.08
CA LYS A 210 -20.95 -11.60 -4.36
C LYS A 210 -22.15 -10.74 -3.94
N ARG A 211 -22.06 -10.09 -2.77
CA ARG A 211 -23.09 -9.16 -2.29
C ARG A 211 -23.25 -7.96 -3.23
N LEU A 212 -22.14 -7.34 -3.60
CA LEU A 212 -22.08 -6.21 -4.51
C LEU A 212 -22.66 -6.55 -5.89
N LEU A 213 -22.31 -7.70 -6.48
CA LEU A 213 -22.88 -8.15 -7.76
C LEU A 213 -24.41 -8.30 -7.69
N THR A 214 -24.93 -8.79 -6.56
CA THR A 214 -26.39 -8.87 -6.34
C THR A 214 -27.01 -7.47 -6.28
N TRP A 215 -26.38 -6.53 -5.57
CA TRP A 215 -26.85 -5.15 -5.48
C TRP A 215 -26.83 -4.44 -6.83
N ILE A 216 -25.77 -4.59 -7.62
CA ILE A 216 -25.65 -4.00 -8.96
C ILE A 216 -26.84 -4.41 -9.84
N GLN A 217 -27.21 -5.69 -9.84
CA GLN A 217 -28.35 -6.20 -10.63
C GLN A 217 -29.69 -5.56 -10.24
N GLN A 218 -29.83 -5.12 -8.99
CA GLN A 218 -31.05 -4.52 -8.44
C GLN A 218 -31.03 -3.00 -8.51
N THR A 219 -29.93 -2.39 -8.94
CA THR A 219 -29.70 -0.94 -8.84
C THR A 219 -30.46 -0.18 -9.94
N PRO A 220 -31.46 0.67 -9.60
CA PRO A 220 -32.30 1.31 -10.61
C PRO A 220 -31.54 2.20 -11.60
N TRP A 221 -30.62 3.05 -11.16
CA TRP A 221 -29.84 3.89 -12.08
C TRP A 221 -28.98 3.06 -13.04
N VAL A 222 -28.45 1.90 -12.62
CA VAL A 222 -27.65 0.99 -13.46
C VAL A 222 -28.54 0.35 -14.53
N ILE A 223 -29.72 -0.14 -14.12
CA ILE A 223 -30.73 -0.72 -15.02
C ILE A 223 -31.15 0.31 -16.07
N ASN A 224 -31.46 1.54 -15.63
CA ASN A 224 -31.99 2.60 -16.49
C ASN A 224 -31.00 3.14 -17.52
N ILE A 225 -29.69 2.98 -17.29
CA ILE A 225 -28.65 3.33 -18.27
C ILE A 225 -28.14 2.12 -19.07
N GLU A 226 -28.75 0.94 -18.88
CA GLU A 226 -28.38 -0.31 -19.55
C GLU A 226 -26.90 -0.73 -19.32
N ALA A 227 -26.33 -0.42 -18.15
CA ALA A 227 -24.91 -0.66 -17.85
C ALA A 227 -24.62 -1.89 -16.98
N ILE A 228 -25.63 -2.72 -16.68
CA ILE A 228 -25.50 -3.90 -15.79
C ILE A 228 -24.31 -4.76 -16.21
N GLU A 229 -24.23 -5.14 -17.49
CA GLU A 229 -23.18 -6.04 -17.98
C GLU A 229 -21.77 -5.46 -17.81
N SER A 230 -21.59 -4.17 -18.11
CA SER A 230 -20.28 -3.51 -18.00
C SER A 230 -19.84 -3.37 -16.54
N ILE A 231 -20.74 -2.92 -15.66
CA ILE A 231 -20.44 -2.74 -14.23
C ILE A 231 -20.16 -4.10 -13.57
N MET A 232 -20.94 -5.12 -13.90
CA MET A 232 -20.69 -6.48 -13.42
C MET A 232 -19.34 -7.02 -13.91
N ALA A 233 -18.98 -6.81 -15.19
CA ALA A 233 -17.72 -7.30 -15.73
C ALA A 233 -16.50 -6.72 -15.00
N GLU A 234 -16.53 -5.45 -14.61
CA GLU A 234 -15.45 -4.86 -13.81
C GLU A 234 -15.44 -5.38 -12.38
N ALA A 235 -16.61 -5.44 -11.71
CA ALA A 235 -16.72 -5.98 -10.37
C ALA A 235 -16.30 -7.46 -10.26
N GLU A 236 -16.62 -8.30 -11.26
CA GLU A 236 -16.30 -9.73 -11.30
C GLU A 236 -14.80 -10.00 -11.35
N GLN A 237 -14.04 -9.14 -12.04
CA GLN A 237 -12.59 -9.29 -12.20
C GLN A 237 -11.85 -9.08 -10.88
N VAL A 238 -12.38 -8.24 -9.98
CA VAL A 238 -11.70 -7.86 -8.73
C VAL A 238 -11.45 -9.08 -7.85
N HIS A 239 -10.21 -9.25 -7.41
CA HIS A 239 -9.82 -10.33 -6.50
C HIS A 239 -8.63 -9.94 -5.63
N HIS A 240 -8.54 -10.59 -4.48
CA HIS A 240 -7.36 -10.49 -3.62
C HIS A 240 -6.14 -11.11 -4.31
N TYR A 241 -5.04 -10.36 -4.36
CA TYR A 241 -3.76 -10.88 -4.85
C TYR A 241 -3.07 -11.73 -3.78
N ASP A 242 -3.02 -13.05 -3.98
CA ASP A 242 -2.43 -14.02 -3.05
C ASP A 242 -1.28 -14.85 -3.65
N ASN A 243 -0.84 -14.56 -4.89
CA ASN A 243 0.22 -15.32 -5.56
C ASN A 243 1.64 -14.89 -5.14
N PHE A 244 1.92 -15.00 -3.84
CA PHE A 244 3.18 -14.57 -3.25
C PHE A 244 4.38 -15.37 -3.73
N ALA A 245 4.20 -16.63 -4.15
CA ALA A 245 5.28 -17.42 -4.74
C ALA A 245 5.76 -16.86 -6.08
N ARG A 246 4.88 -16.21 -6.86
CA ARG A 246 5.25 -15.49 -8.08
C ARG A 246 6.00 -14.20 -7.73
N THR A 247 5.49 -13.43 -6.78
CA THR A 247 6.15 -12.20 -6.29
C THR A 247 7.55 -12.49 -5.76
N LEU A 248 7.72 -13.48 -4.88
CA LEU A 248 9.01 -13.89 -4.32
C LEU A 248 10.02 -14.19 -5.43
N ARG A 249 9.66 -15.10 -6.34
CA ARG A 249 10.54 -15.51 -7.45
C ARG A 249 10.89 -14.35 -8.36
N TYR A 250 9.93 -13.48 -8.66
CA TYR A 250 10.15 -12.34 -9.52
C TYR A 250 11.13 -11.34 -8.91
N ASN A 251 10.92 -10.94 -7.64
CA ASN A 251 11.78 -9.97 -6.97
C ASN A 251 13.19 -10.51 -6.73
N LEU A 252 13.33 -11.78 -6.30
CA LEU A 252 14.65 -12.42 -6.16
C LEU A 252 15.39 -12.49 -7.51
N ASN A 253 14.70 -12.84 -8.59
CA ASN A 253 15.32 -12.91 -9.91
C ASN A 253 15.84 -11.55 -10.39
N ILE A 254 15.16 -10.45 -10.08
CA ILE A 254 15.65 -9.10 -10.41
C ILE A 254 16.92 -8.80 -9.64
N LEU A 255 16.88 -8.94 -8.31
CA LEU A 255 17.99 -8.58 -7.44
C LEU A 255 19.23 -9.43 -7.72
N LEU A 256 19.06 -10.74 -7.92
CA LEU A 256 20.17 -11.63 -8.26
C LEU A 256 20.74 -11.35 -9.66
N LYS A 257 19.91 -10.94 -10.64
CA LYS A 257 20.41 -10.54 -11.97
C LYS A 257 21.17 -9.22 -11.93
N LEU A 258 20.70 -8.27 -11.13
CA LEU A 258 21.39 -7.01 -10.86
C LEU A 258 22.77 -7.30 -10.26
N GLU A 259 22.80 -8.06 -9.18
CA GLU A 259 24.04 -8.45 -8.49
C GLU A 259 25.00 -9.19 -9.42
N GLN A 260 24.53 -10.19 -10.16
CA GLN A 260 25.36 -10.94 -11.11
C GLN A 260 25.94 -10.04 -12.21
N SER A 261 25.14 -9.11 -12.74
CA SER A 261 25.59 -8.18 -13.78
C SER A 261 26.63 -7.20 -13.23
N TYR A 262 26.41 -6.69 -12.02
CA TYR A 262 27.34 -5.81 -11.32
C TYR A 262 28.67 -6.50 -11.02
N LEU A 263 28.64 -7.69 -10.40
CA LEU A 263 29.85 -8.45 -10.07
C LEU A 263 30.62 -8.87 -11.33
N LYS A 264 29.91 -9.19 -12.42
CA LYS A 264 30.55 -9.47 -13.72
C LYS A 264 31.26 -8.24 -14.27
N CYS A 265 30.63 -7.06 -14.20
CA CYS A 265 31.25 -5.81 -14.62
C CYS A 265 32.50 -5.49 -13.79
N MET A 266 32.41 -5.61 -12.46
CA MET A 266 33.52 -5.34 -11.54
C MET A 266 34.69 -6.31 -11.69
N ARG A 267 34.45 -7.55 -12.16
CA ARG A 267 35.52 -8.53 -12.39
C ARG A 267 36.48 -8.09 -13.49
N ASP A 268 35.97 -7.37 -14.49
CA ASP A 268 36.71 -7.03 -15.70
C ASP A 268 37.29 -5.60 -15.63
N LEU A 269 37.12 -4.88 -14.51
CA LEU A 269 37.53 -3.48 -14.30
C LEU A 269 38.25 -3.29 -12.94
N ASP A 270 38.95 -2.16 -12.79
CA ASP A 270 39.61 -1.81 -11.53
C ASP A 270 38.59 -1.46 -10.43
N ASP A 271 38.91 -1.82 -9.19
CA ASP A 271 38.06 -1.54 -8.04
C ASP A 271 38.19 -0.08 -7.56
N THR A 272 37.56 0.84 -8.30
CA THR A 272 37.50 2.28 -7.99
C THR A 272 36.06 2.75 -7.88
N GLU A 273 35.82 3.88 -7.23
CA GLU A 273 34.47 4.46 -7.12
C GLU A 273 33.83 4.72 -8.48
N ASP A 274 34.56 5.31 -9.43
CA ASP A 274 34.07 5.57 -10.79
C ASP A 274 33.61 4.27 -11.48
N PHE A 275 34.39 3.19 -11.37
CA PHE A 275 34.03 1.90 -11.96
C PHE A 275 32.87 1.21 -11.23
N ARG A 276 32.77 1.32 -9.91
CA ARG A 276 31.61 0.82 -9.16
C ARG A 276 30.33 1.52 -9.60
N VAL A 277 30.35 2.85 -9.71
CA VAL A 277 29.21 3.65 -10.19
C VAL A 277 28.84 3.28 -11.62
N PHE A 278 29.83 3.17 -12.51
CA PHE A 278 29.59 2.73 -13.88
C PHE A 278 29.03 1.29 -13.94
N CYS A 279 29.50 0.38 -13.10
CA CYS A 279 28.99 -0.99 -13.06
C CYS A 279 27.57 -1.08 -12.49
N VAL A 280 27.19 -0.19 -11.56
CA VAL A 280 25.81 -0.04 -11.10
C VAL A 280 24.92 0.40 -12.26
N LEU A 281 25.35 1.39 -13.04
CA LEU A 281 24.66 1.81 -14.28
C LEU A 281 24.55 0.64 -15.28
N ALA A 282 25.66 -0.02 -15.61
CA ALA A 282 25.72 -1.12 -16.58
C ALA A 282 24.82 -2.31 -16.17
N ALA A 283 24.73 -2.62 -14.88
CA ALA A 283 23.88 -3.70 -14.39
C ALA A 283 22.38 -3.42 -14.63
N THR A 284 21.99 -2.16 -14.74
CA THR A 284 20.59 -1.73 -14.80
C THR A 284 20.09 -1.38 -16.20
N SER A 285 21.00 -1.22 -17.17
CA SER A 285 20.66 -0.77 -18.54
C SER A 285 19.66 -1.69 -19.25
N HIS A 286 19.64 -2.97 -18.88
CA HIS A 286 18.77 -4.00 -19.45
C HIS A 286 17.54 -4.33 -18.59
N LEU A 287 17.28 -3.54 -17.54
CA LEU A 287 16.12 -3.75 -16.68
C LEU A 287 14.84 -3.17 -17.31
N ASP A 288 13.79 -3.99 -17.32
CA ASP A 288 12.45 -3.55 -17.72
C ASP A 288 11.68 -3.04 -16.49
N TYR A 289 11.86 -1.75 -16.19
CA TYR A 289 11.24 -1.07 -15.04
C TYR A 289 9.70 -1.20 -15.01
N ARG A 290 9.05 -1.37 -16.17
CA ARG A 290 7.58 -1.47 -16.27
C ARG A 290 7.00 -2.74 -15.63
N LYS A 291 7.84 -3.76 -15.41
CA LYS A 291 7.38 -5.03 -14.85
C LYS A 291 7.43 -5.08 -13.32
N LEU A 292 7.89 -4.01 -12.67
CA LEU A 292 7.89 -3.90 -11.22
C LEU A 292 6.46 -3.65 -10.73
N ARG A 293 5.98 -4.51 -9.83
CA ARG A 293 4.67 -4.36 -9.16
C ARG A 293 4.85 -4.46 -7.63
N THR A 294 4.10 -3.64 -6.89
CA THR A 294 4.09 -3.61 -5.43
C THR A 294 2.99 -4.55 -5.06
N ALA A 295 3.33 -5.65 -4.38
CA ALA A 295 2.33 -6.55 -3.83
C ALA A 295 2.22 -6.39 -2.31
N PHE A 296 3.17 -5.70 -1.68
CA PHE A 296 3.25 -5.50 -0.25
C PHE A 296 3.63 -4.09 0.14
N PHE A 297 3.10 -3.68 1.28
CA PHE A 297 3.45 -2.47 2.00
C PHE A 297 4.12 -2.86 3.32
N THR A 298 5.14 -2.09 3.71
CA THR A 298 5.80 -2.21 5.01
C THR A 298 5.11 -1.39 6.10
N TYR A 299 4.11 -0.59 5.72
CA TYR A 299 3.27 0.26 6.55
C TYR A 299 1.79 -0.16 6.41
N TYR A 300 0.90 0.42 7.21
CA TYR A 300 -0.52 0.08 7.24
C TYR A 300 -1.21 0.61 5.99
N ASN A 301 -1.31 -0.24 4.97
CA ASN A 301 -1.92 0.15 3.71
C ASN A 301 -2.56 -1.03 2.95
N ALA A 302 -3.61 -0.71 2.21
CA ALA A 302 -4.24 -1.55 1.22
C ALA A 302 -4.37 -0.74 -0.08
N MET A 303 -4.56 -1.43 -1.21
CA MET A 303 -4.66 -0.75 -2.50
C MET A 303 -5.43 -1.61 -3.49
N ASN A 304 -6.34 -0.97 -4.20
CA ASN A 304 -6.87 -1.47 -5.46
C ASN A 304 -5.94 -1.09 -6.63
N GLY A 305 -5.25 -2.09 -7.18
CA GLY A 305 -4.54 -1.98 -8.44
C GLY A 305 -5.20 -2.84 -9.50
N HIS A 306 -6.47 -2.52 -9.80
CA HIS A 306 -7.43 -3.31 -10.57
C HIS A 306 -6.76 -4.22 -11.63
N PRO A 307 -7.13 -5.52 -11.68
CA PRO A 307 -8.17 -6.19 -10.89
C PRO A 307 -7.67 -6.72 -9.53
N ASN A 308 -6.45 -6.36 -9.12
CA ASN A 308 -5.80 -6.96 -7.95
C ASN A 308 -5.96 -6.05 -6.74
N LEU A 309 -6.50 -6.59 -5.65
CA LEU A 309 -6.47 -5.95 -4.33
C LEU A 309 -5.23 -6.41 -3.57
N TYR A 310 -4.44 -5.46 -3.07
CA TYR A 310 -3.23 -5.70 -2.30
C TYR A 310 -3.44 -5.25 -0.86
N PHE A 311 -3.00 -6.05 0.09
CA PHE A 311 -3.07 -5.72 1.51
C PHE A 311 -1.70 -5.92 2.15
N SER A 312 -1.34 -5.01 3.06
CA SER A 312 -0.16 -5.19 3.92
C SER A 312 -0.29 -6.46 4.76
N HIS A 313 0.84 -6.97 5.25
CA HIS A 313 0.85 -8.12 6.15
C HIS A 313 0.18 -7.83 7.52
N LEU A 314 0.01 -6.55 7.88
CA LEU A 314 -0.74 -6.14 9.08
C LEU A 314 -2.20 -6.57 8.98
N PHE A 315 -2.82 -6.39 7.81
CA PHE A 315 -4.20 -6.86 7.57
C PHE A 315 -4.34 -8.37 7.65
N TYR A 316 -3.33 -9.13 7.20
CA TYR A 316 -3.36 -10.59 7.34
C TYR A 316 -3.20 -11.02 8.80
N ASP A 317 -2.38 -10.32 9.57
CA ASP A 317 -2.28 -10.57 11.01
C ASP A 317 -3.60 -10.27 11.73
N MET A 318 -4.19 -9.10 11.48
CA MET A 318 -5.50 -8.74 12.00
C MET A 318 -6.57 -9.77 11.60
N ALA A 319 -6.60 -10.16 10.32
CA ALA A 319 -7.55 -11.15 9.82
C ALA A 319 -7.38 -12.55 10.44
N LYS A 320 -6.21 -12.86 10.99
CA LYS A 320 -5.94 -14.10 11.71
C LYS A 320 -6.28 -13.99 13.20
N ASN A 321 -5.96 -12.86 13.82
CA ASN A 321 -5.89 -12.74 15.29
C ASN A 321 -7.04 -11.93 15.92
N VAL A 322 -7.76 -11.09 15.16
CA VAL A 322 -8.95 -10.41 15.68
C VAL A 322 -10.05 -11.44 15.89
N GLU A 323 -10.43 -11.65 17.16
CA GLU A 323 -11.22 -12.82 17.56
C GLU A 323 -12.70 -12.71 17.14
N SER A 324 -13.25 -11.50 17.18
CA SER A 324 -14.67 -11.27 16.91
C SER A 324 -14.93 -11.01 15.43
N PRO A 325 -15.87 -11.75 14.79
CA PRO A 325 -16.33 -11.40 13.45
C PRO A 325 -16.83 -9.95 13.32
N ALA A 326 -17.45 -9.40 14.37
CA ALA A 326 -17.88 -8.00 14.38
C ALA A 326 -16.68 -7.04 14.27
N ALA A 327 -15.64 -7.30 15.07
CA ALA A 327 -14.42 -6.49 15.04
C ALA A 327 -13.68 -6.63 13.71
N LEU A 328 -13.59 -7.87 13.20
CA LEU A 328 -12.94 -8.16 11.93
C LEU A 328 -13.63 -7.46 10.77
N LEU A 329 -14.96 -7.49 10.72
CA LEU A 329 -15.73 -6.83 9.67
C LEU A 329 -15.69 -5.30 9.79
N GLY A 330 -15.72 -4.75 11.00
CA GLY A 330 -15.59 -3.31 11.22
C GLY A 330 -14.20 -2.75 10.89
N SER A 331 -13.16 -3.58 10.97
CA SER A 331 -11.77 -3.21 10.68
C SER A 331 -11.34 -3.65 9.26
N VAL A 332 -10.82 -4.88 9.14
CA VAL A 332 -10.32 -5.44 7.87
C VAL A 332 -11.44 -5.55 6.83
N GLY A 333 -12.66 -5.88 7.25
CA GLY A 333 -13.81 -5.96 6.34
C GLY A 333 -14.14 -4.62 5.71
N PHE A 334 -14.20 -3.55 6.51
CA PHE A 334 -14.39 -2.20 6.00
C PHE A 334 -13.33 -1.83 4.96
N ILE A 335 -12.04 -2.04 5.27
CA ILE A 335 -10.95 -1.75 4.33
C ILE A 335 -11.06 -2.61 3.06
N ALA A 336 -11.37 -3.90 3.18
CA ALA A 336 -11.57 -4.77 2.02
C ALA A 336 -12.74 -4.31 1.13
N GLY A 337 -13.82 -3.82 1.74
CA GLY A 337 -14.96 -3.24 1.03
C GLY A 337 -14.61 -1.91 0.36
N HIS A 338 -13.85 -1.07 1.03
CA HIS A 338 -13.33 0.19 0.49
C HIS A 338 -12.46 -0.07 -0.76
N GLU A 339 -11.46 -0.95 -0.66
CA GLU A 339 -10.61 -1.29 -1.81
C GLU A 339 -11.40 -1.90 -2.98
N LEU A 340 -12.37 -2.77 -2.68
CA LEU A 340 -13.25 -3.33 -3.71
C LEU A 340 -14.04 -2.24 -4.46
N SER A 341 -14.40 -1.16 -3.76
CA SER A 341 -15.25 -0.08 -4.27
C SER A 341 -14.56 0.82 -5.30
N HIS A 342 -13.24 1.00 -5.20
CA HIS A 342 -12.47 1.80 -6.18
C HIS A 342 -12.55 1.30 -7.63
N SER A 343 -12.96 0.05 -7.87
CA SER A 343 -13.20 -0.42 -9.25
C SER A 343 -14.49 0.13 -9.87
N LEU A 344 -15.36 0.75 -9.06
CA LEU A 344 -16.70 1.20 -9.44
C LEU A 344 -16.97 2.67 -9.12
N ILE A 345 -16.20 3.25 -8.21
CA ILE A 345 -16.29 4.64 -7.76
C ILE A 345 -14.95 5.30 -8.05
N GLU A 346 -14.95 6.23 -9.00
CA GLU A 346 -13.74 6.84 -9.54
C GLU A 346 -13.85 8.37 -9.47
N ASP A 347 -12.72 9.06 -9.39
CA ASP A 347 -12.67 10.51 -9.60
C ASP A 347 -13.14 10.82 -11.03
N ALA A 348 -14.21 11.59 -11.14
CA ALA A 348 -14.76 12.01 -12.43
C ALA A 348 -13.75 12.82 -13.28
N ASN A 349 -12.73 13.43 -12.65
CA ASN A 349 -11.66 14.16 -13.31
C ASN A 349 -10.54 13.24 -13.82
N GLN A 350 -10.42 12.02 -13.28
CA GLN A 350 -9.39 11.05 -13.62
C GLN A 350 -9.96 9.63 -13.80
N PRO A 351 -10.88 9.43 -14.76
CA PRO A 351 -11.48 8.11 -14.97
C PRO A 351 -10.45 7.11 -15.53
N GLU A 352 -10.42 5.91 -14.95
CA GLU A 352 -9.53 4.81 -15.33
C GLU A 352 -10.28 3.59 -15.90
N LEU A 353 -11.48 3.29 -15.40
CA LEU A 353 -12.26 2.09 -15.76
C LEU A 353 -13.63 2.46 -16.36
N ILE A 354 -14.66 2.53 -15.52
CA ILE A 354 -16.07 2.68 -15.87
C ILE A 354 -16.71 3.79 -15.03
N PRO A 355 -16.53 5.07 -15.39
CA PRO A 355 -17.01 6.22 -14.60
C PRO A 355 -18.52 6.43 -14.79
N TYR A 356 -19.32 5.41 -14.47
CA TYR A 356 -20.77 5.38 -14.62
C TYR A 356 -21.52 5.80 -13.35
N PHE A 357 -20.79 6.30 -12.35
CA PHE A 357 -21.30 6.67 -11.05
C PHE A 357 -22.49 7.66 -11.14
N SER A 358 -23.44 7.48 -10.22
CA SER A 358 -24.65 8.30 -10.12
C SER A 358 -24.35 9.66 -9.50
N ASN A 359 -24.70 10.76 -10.19
CA ASN A 359 -24.54 12.10 -9.65
C ASN A 359 -25.41 12.33 -8.42
N ASP A 360 -26.62 11.73 -8.35
CA ASP A 360 -27.47 11.82 -7.17
C ASP A 360 -26.78 11.10 -5.96
N SER A 361 -26.13 9.95 -6.19
CA SER A 361 -25.36 9.26 -5.14
C SER A 361 -24.11 10.06 -4.75
N MET A 362 -23.38 10.61 -5.72
CA MET A 362 -22.22 11.47 -5.49
C MET A 362 -22.56 12.69 -4.64
N GLN A 363 -23.63 13.41 -4.99
CA GLN A 363 -24.09 14.57 -4.24
C GLN A 363 -24.50 14.18 -2.82
N CYS A 364 -25.17 13.04 -2.64
CA CYS A 364 -25.51 12.54 -1.31
C CYS A 364 -24.25 12.36 -0.45
N ILE A 365 -23.25 11.64 -0.98
CA ILE A 365 -21.99 11.34 -0.28
C ILE A 365 -21.24 12.64 0.04
N GLN A 366 -21.01 13.50 -0.94
CA GLN A 366 -20.25 14.73 -0.71
C GLN A 366 -20.97 15.67 0.25
N ASN A 367 -22.31 15.76 0.20
CA ASN A 367 -23.07 16.54 1.18
C ASN A 367 -22.97 15.95 2.59
N GLN A 368 -22.96 14.62 2.73
CA GLN A 368 -22.75 13.94 4.02
C GLN A 368 -21.36 14.28 4.59
N TYR A 369 -20.31 14.19 3.76
CA TYR A 369 -18.95 14.57 4.17
C TYR A 369 -18.83 16.05 4.49
N GLN A 370 -19.44 16.93 3.70
CA GLN A 370 -19.43 18.38 3.97
C GLN A 370 -20.14 18.71 5.29
N THR A 371 -21.31 18.12 5.55
CA THR A 371 -22.06 18.35 6.80
C THR A 371 -21.31 17.80 8.01
N THR A 372 -20.61 16.67 7.82
CA THR A 372 -19.71 16.10 8.84
C THR A 372 -18.54 17.05 9.10
N CYS A 373 -17.90 17.58 8.05
CA CYS A 373 -16.87 18.59 8.17
C CYS A 373 -17.36 19.82 8.95
N ASP A 374 -18.52 20.38 8.59
CA ASP A 374 -19.08 21.55 9.25
C ASP A 374 -19.31 21.32 10.76
N SER A 375 -19.59 20.07 11.16
CA SER A 375 -19.86 19.69 12.55
C SER A 375 -18.62 19.30 13.35
N PHE A 376 -17.61 18.71 12.69
CA PHE A 376 -16.46 18.06 13.34
C PHE A 376 -15.10 18.58 12.88
N LYS A 377 -15.06 19.73 12.19
CA LYS A 377 -13.82 20.40 11.77
C LYS A 377 -12.94 20.70 12.97
N GLU A 378 -11.65 20.38 12.82
CA GLU A 378 -10.63 20.71 13.80
C GLU A 378 -9.70 21.81 13.27
N ILE A 379 -8.92 21.53 12.21
CA ILE A 379 -8.10 22.54 11.52
C ILE A 379 -8.74 22.92 10.18
N SER A 380 -8.79 21.98 9.25
CA SER A 380 -9.33 22.15 7.90
C SER A 380 -9.97 20.85 7.42
N CYS A 381 -11.04 20.97 6.65
CA CYS A 381 -11.72 19.88 5.96
C CYS A 381 -12.61 20.47 4.86
N GLY A 382 -13.06 19.60 3.96
CA GLY A 382 -14.03 19.92 2.92
C GLY A 382 -14.49 18.64 2.22
N ALA A 383 -15.38 18.80 1.26
CA ALA A 383 -15.85 17.73 0.39
C ALA A 383 -15.78 18.22 -1.07
N ASN A 384 -14.72 17.82 -1.77
CA ASN A 384 -14.44 18.22 -3.14
C ASN A 384 -14.63 17.05 -4.12
N ASP A 385 -14.81 17.35 -5.40
CA ASP A 385 -15.04 16.35 -6.45
C ASP A 385 -13.89 15.32 -6.55
N ASN A 386 -12.64 15.73 -6.32
CA ASN A 386 -11.46 14.85 -6.34
C ASN A 386 -11.35 13.91 -5.12
N GLN A 387 -12.32 13.95 -4.20
CA GLN A 387 -12.38 13.08 -3.02
C GLN A 387 -13.51 12.03 -3.15
N ILE A 388 -14.23 12.00 -4.27
CA ILE A 388 -15.42 11.13 -4.40
C ILE A 388 -15.07 9.64 -4.44
N ASP A 389 -13.93 9.30 -5.03
CA ASP A 389 -13.41 7.93 -5.05
C ASP A 389 -13.17 7.42 -3.63
N GLU A 390 -12.53 8.21 -2.78
CA GLU A 390 -12.26 7.88 -1.38
C GLU A 390 -13.51 7.92 -0.51
N ASN A 391 -14.23 9.05 -0.52
CA ASN A 391 -15.43 9.26 0.29
C ASN A 391 -16.53 8.25 -0.09
N GLY A 392 -16.69 7.95 -1.38
CA GLY A 392 -17.64 6.97 -1.88
C GLY A 392 -17.23 5.53 -1.57
N SER A 393 -15.94 5.21 -1.65
CA SER A 393 -15.41 3.90 -1.28
C SER A 393 -15.55 3.62 0.22
N ASP A 394 -15.42 4.63 1.07
CA ASP A 394 -15.75 4.54 2.49
C ASP A 394 -17.22 4.19 2.75
N ILE A 395 -18.14 4.87 2.06
CA ILE A 395 -19.58 4.63 2.21
C ILE A 395 -19.99 3.25 1.69
N LEU A 396 -19.50 2.84 0.51
CA LEU A 396 -19.81 1.51 -0.02
C LEU A 396 -19.12 0.41 0.80
N GLY A 397 -17.88 0.64 1.25
CA GLY A 397 -17.10 -0.27 2.06
C GLY A 397 -17.77 -0.60 3.39
N ILE A 398 -18.26 0.42 4.11
CA ILE A 398 -19.00 0.18 5.37
C ILE A 398 -20.34 -0.53 5.12
N GLN A 399 -21.05 -0.21 4.03
CA GLN A 399 -22.33 -0.85 3.71
C GLN A 399 -22.15 -2.34 3.44
N LEU A 400 -21.12 -2.71 2.65
CA LEU A 400 -20.77 -4.10 2.41
C LEU A 400 -20.39 -4.80 3.71
N ALA A 401 -19.48 -4.21 4.50
CA ALA A 401 -19.04 -4.77 5.79
C ALA A 401 -20.19 -4.98 6.78
N TYR A 402 -21.06 -3.97 6.92
CA TYR A 402 -22.20 -4.02 7.83
C TYR A 402 -23.24 -5.05 7.38
N SER A 403 -23.47 -5.19 6.07
CA SER A 403 -24.40 -6.20 5.56
C SER A 403 -23.95 -7.64 5.87
N LEU A 404 -22.64 -7.90 5.86
CA LEU A 404 -22.07 -9.19 6.29
C LEU A 404 -22.15 -9.35 7.81
N PHE A 405 -22.00 -8.27 8.57
CA PHE A 405 -22.17 -8.28 10.03
C PHE A 405 -23.61 -8.67 10.39
N GLU A 406 -24.61 -8.10 9.71
CA GLU A 406 -26.02 -8.42 9.91
C GLU A 406 -26.33 -9.89 9.59
N ASP A 407 -25.75 -10.46 8.53
CA ASP A 407 -25.90 -11.88 8.21
C ASP A 407 -25.40 -12.80 9.35
N ILE A 408 -24.32 -12.43 10.03
CA ILE A 408 -23.69 -13.25 11.08
C ILE A 408 -24.42 -13.11 12.42
N TYR A 409 -24.77 -11.88 12.79
CA TYR A 409 -25.27 -11.59 14.13
C TYR A 409 -26.80 -11.53 14.15
N SER A 410 -27.45 -10.91 13.17
CA SER A 410 -28.91 -10.71 13.16
C SER A 410 -29.39 -10.21 14.54
N GLU A 411 -30.26 -10.95 15.23
CA GLU A 411 -30.75 -10.63 16.58
C GLU A 411 -29.65 -10.56 17.67
N ARG A 412 -28.50 -11.22 17.46
CA ARG A 412 -27.35 -11.24 18.40
C ARG A 412 -26.48 -9.98 18.35
N LYS A 413 -26.84 -8.98 17.54
CA LYS A 413 -26.08 -7.73 17.43
C LYS A 413 -25.97 -7.00 18.78
N LYS A 414 -26.97 -7.15 19.64
CA LYS A 414 -27.05 -6.55 20.98
C LYS A 414 -26.41 -7.41 22.09
N ASP A 415 -25.92 -8.61 21.78
CA ASP A 415 -25.25 -9.44 22.77
C ASP A 415 -23.96 -8.76 23.23
N GLU A 416 -23.74 -8.73 24.54
CA GLU A 416 -22.53 -8.20 25.16
C GLU A 416 -21.32 -9.08 24.81
N TYR A 417 -20.25 -8.47 24.30
CA TYR A 417 -19.02 -9.16 23.89
C TYR A 417 -17.83 -8.80 24.78
N ILE A 418 -17.52 -7.51 24.95
CA ILE A 418 -16.46 -7.03 25.84
C ILE A 418 -17.06 -6.45 27.10
N ARG A 419 -16.46 -6.78 28.24
CA ARG A 419 -16.71 -6.10 29.51
C ARG A 419 -15.54 -5.17 29.81
N LEU A 420 -15.79 -3.88 29.75
CA LEU A 420 -14.85 -2.82 30.11
C LEU A 420 -14.81 -2.61 31.63
N ARG A 421 -14.02 -1.63 32.08
CA ARG A 421 -13.98 -1.21 33.48
C ARG A 421 -15.37 -0.69 33.91
N TYR A 422 -15.61 -0.69 35.22
CA TYR A 422 -16.83 -0.13 35.83
C TYR A 422 -18.17 -0.73 35.35
N ASN A 423 -18.18 -2.00 34.90
CA ASN A 423 -19.36 -2.72 34.37
C ASN A 423 -19.92 -2.16 33.05
N ASN A 424 -19.18 -1.32 32.32
CA ASN A 424 -19.56 -0.97 30.95
C ASN A 424 -19.37 -2.19 30.04
N THR A 425 -20.38 -2.51 29.24
CA THR A 425 -20.34 -3.62 28.28
C THR A 425 -20.44 -3.08 26.86
N ILE A 426 -19.72 -3.73 25.95
CA ILE A 426 -19.71 -3.41 24.52
C ILE A 426 -20.41 -4.54 23.79
N THR A 427 -21.47 -4.20 23.05
CA THR A 427 -22.21 -5.15 22.22
C THR A 427 -21.44 -5.49 20.93
N ASN A 428 -21.84 -6.54 20.22
CA ASN A 428 -21.27 -6.84 18.91
C ASN A 428 -21.45 -5.68 17.91
N GLU A 429 -22.61 -5.01 17.93
CA GLU A 429 -22.89 -3.86 17.06
C GLU A 429 -22.00 -2.66 17.39
N GLN A 430 -21.81 -2.35 18.67
CA GLN A 430 -20.88 -1.31 19.09
C GLN A 430 -19.43 -1.67 18.73
N LEU A 431 -19.03 -2.93 18.94
CA LEU A 431 -17.69 -3.42 18.60
C LEU A 431 -17.38 -3.22 17.11
N PHE A 432 -18.34 -3.46 16.23
CA PHE A 432 -18.18 -3.20 14.79
C PHE A 432 -17.77 -1.74 14.55
N PHE A 433 -18.52 -0.77 15.09
CA PHE A 433 -18.23 0.66 14.89
C PHE A 433 -16.94 1.11 15.58
N TYR A 434 -16.65 0.62 16.78
CA TYR A 434 -15.36 0.89 17.44
C TYR A 434 -14.18 0.40 16.61
N SER A 435 -14.30 -0.80 16.04
CA SER A 435 -13.21 -1.39 15.24
C SER A 435 -12.94 -0.59 13.97
N HIS A 436 -13.98 0.01 13.38
CA HIS A 436 -13.83 0.97 12.28
C HIS A 436 -13.08 2.23 12.72
N ALA A 437 -13.41 2.82 13.88
CA ALA A 437 -12.68 3.99 14.36
C ALA A 437 -11.21 3.68 14.70
N PHE A 438 -10.94 2.54 15.34
CA PHE A 438 -9.60 2.18 15.81
C PHE A 438 -8.57 2.04 14.70
N VAL A 439 -8.98 1.59 13.51
CA VAL A 439 -8.09 1.50 12.36
C VAL A 439 -7.70 2.86 11.75
N PHE A 440 -8.35 3.94 12.19
CA PHE A 440 -8.08 5.32 11.78
C PHE A 440 -7.62 6.22 12.93
N CYS A 441 -7.39 5.66 14.13
CA CYS A 441 -6.97 6.46 15.27
C CYS A 441 -5.61 7.11 15.00
N HIS A 442 -5.58 8.44 15.12
CA HIS A 442 -4.41 9.28 14.98
C HIS A 442 -4.45 10.37 16.06
N GLY A 443 -3.31 10.64 16.70
CA GLY A 443 -3.25 11.57 17.85
C GLY A 443 -3.30 13.05 17.47
N ASP A 444 -3.11 13.39 16.19
CA ASP A 444 -3.12 14.77 15.73
C ASP A 444 -4.52 15.28 15.38
N PRO A 445 -4.74 16.62 15.42
CA PRO A 445 -5.94 17.22 14.88
C PRO A 445 -6.08 16.97 13.37
N GLY A 446 -7.31 16.79 12.90
CA GLY A 446 -7.64 16.60 11.50
C GLY A 446 -7.40 17.87 10.68
N GLU A 447 -6.56 17.73 9.65
CA GLU A 447 -6.21 18.75 8.66
C GLU A 447 -6.30 18.15 7.26
N GLN A 448 -6.97 18.86 6.35
CA GLN A 448 -7.03 18.50 4.93
C GLN A 448 -5.73 18.92 4.25
N ASP A 449 -5.05 17.94 3.67
CA ASP A 449 -4.00 18.16 2.67
C ASP A 449 -4.65 18.28 1.29
N GLU A 450 -4.42 19.39 0.59
CA GLU A 450 -5.00 19.65 -0.74
C GLU A 450 -4.48 18.68 -1.81
N GLU A 451 -3.32 18.05 -1.60
CA GLU A 451 -2.75 17.03 -2.51
C GLU A 451 -3.25 15.61 -2.20
N ASN A 452 -3.92 15.40 -1.06
CA ASN A 452 -4.42 14.11 -0.64
C ASN A 452 -5.94 13.98 -0.93
N PRO A 453 -6.38 13.01 -1.74
CA PRO A 453 -7.80 12.82 -2.03
C PRO A 453 -8.61 12.38 -0.79
N HIS A 454 -7.95 11.85 0.23
CA HIS A 454 -8.63 11.43 1.45
C HIS A 454 -9.09 12.63 2.29
N SER A 455 -10.32 12.56 2.79
CA SER A 455 -10.79 13.43 3.88
C SER A 455 -9.97 13.17 5.16
N PRO A 456 -9.87 14.13 6.10
CA PRO A 456 -9.20 13.92 7.37
C PRO A 456 -9.81 12.74 8.15
N MET A 457 -9.00 11.98 8.90
CA MET A 457 -9.43 10.73 9.53
C MET A 457 -10.64 10.89 10.48
N ASN A 458 -10.70 12.00 11.22
CA ASN A 458 -11.85 12.32 12.08
C ASN A 458 -13.14 12.51 11.27
N ILE A 459 -13.04 13.09 10.08
CA ILE A 459 -14.18 13.28 9.17
C ILE A 459 -14.57 11.96 8.53
N ARG A 460 -13.61 11.15 8.03
CA ARG A 460 -13.90 9.82 7.47
C ARG A 460 -14.66 8.95 8.45
N VAL A 461 -14.14 8.81 9.68
CA VAL A 461 -14.78 7.99 10.71
C VAL A 461 -16.17 8.52 11.05
N ASN A 462 -16.30 9.81 11.36
CA ASN A 462 -17.58 10.36 11.77
C ASN A 462 -18.62 10.38 10.63
N ALA A 463 -18.20 10.50 9.37
CA ALA A 463 -19.08 10.42 8.20
C ALA A 463 -19.57 8.97 8.01
N VAL A 464 -18.67 7.99 8.05
CA VAL A 464 -18.99 6.58 7.85
C VAL A 464 -19.95 6.04 8.92
N VAL A 465 -19.74 6.40 10.19
CA VAL A 465 -20.61 5.92 11.27
C VAL A 465 -21.94 6.66 11.35
N GLN A 466 -22.24 7.61 10.46
CA GLN A 466 -23.62 8.05 10.25
C GLN A 466 -24.49 6.97 9.59
N HIS A 467 -24.05 5.71 9.57
CA HIS A 467 -24.86 4.55 9.26
C HIS A 467 -26.05 4.40 10.24
N PRO A 468 -27.28 4.06 9.79
CA PRO A 468 -28.44 3.91 10.67
C PRO A 468 -28.21 2.97 11.88
N GLY A 469 -27.44 1.89 11.67
CA GLY A 469 -27.07 0.96 12.73
C GLY A 469 -26.28 1.58 13.89
N PHE A 470 -25.53 2.66 13.66
CA PHE A 470 -24.75 3.33 14.71
C PHE A 470 -25.66 4.02 15.72
N ARG A 471 -26.67 4.75 15.23
CA ARG A 471 -27.64 5.43 16.08
C ARG A 471 -28.33 4.45 17.03
N ASP A 472 -28.70 3.28 16.51
CA ASP A 472 -29.31 2.21 17.29
C ASP A 472 -28.32 1.60 18.30
N ALA A 473 -27.06 1.38 17.90
CA ALA A 473 -26.03 0.77 18.74
C ALA A 473 -25.64 1.61 19.97
N PHE A 474 -25.64 2.94 19.82
CA PHE A 474 -25.24 3.89 20.87
C PHE A 474 -26.42 4.62 21.53
N ASN A 475 -27.65 4.37 21.07
CA ASN A 475 -28.87 5.05 21.53
C ASN A 475 -28.75 6.58 21.47
N CYS A 476 -28.20 7.11 20.37
CA CYS A 476 -27.99 8.54 20.23
C CYS A 476 -29.30 9.32 20.08
N ASP A 477 -29.42 10.43 20.81
CA ASP A 477 -30.55 11.35 20.68
C ASP A 477 -30.59 11.96 19.28
N ALA A 478 -31.79 12.25 18.77
CA ALA A 478 -31.98 12.84 17.45
C ALA A 478 -31.30 14.22 17.30
N ASN A 479 -31.05 14.92 18.42
CA ASN A 479 -30.38 16.21 18.45
C ASN A 479 -28.88 16.13 18.74
N SER A 480 -28.32 14.92 18.89
CA SER A 480 -26.88 14.77 19.07
C SER A 480 -26.13 15.17 17.80
N PRO A 481 -24.93 15.78 17.89
CA PRO A 481 -24.14 16.17 16.73
C PRO A 481 -23.95 15.04 15.70
N MET A 482 -23.65 13.82 16.14
CA MET A 482 -23.47 12.66 15.25
C MET A 482 -24.73 12.29 14.47
N VAL A 483 -25.92 12.62 15.00
CA VAL A 483 -27.21 12.37 14.32
C VAL A 483 -27.69 13.60 13.55
N GLN A 484 -27.35 14.82 13.97
CA GLN A 484 -27.73 16.04 13.23
C GLN A 484 -26.93 16.22 11.95
N SER A 485 -25.70 15.69 11.90
CA SER A 485 -24.91 15.65 10.68
C SER A 485 -25.41 14.62 9.67
N PHE A 486 -26.42 13.80 10.05
CA PHE A 486 -27.03 12.77 9.22
C PHE A 486 -28.21 13.32 8.40
N ASN A 487 -28.20 13.04 7.10
CA ASN A 487 -29.40 13.07 6.24
C ASN A 487 -29.93 11.63 6.07
N ASP A 488 -30.68 11.33 5.01
CA ASP A 488 -30.98 9.93 4.68
C ASP A 488 -29.70 9.17 4.29
N GLN A 489 -29.64 7.86 4.56
CA GLN A 489 -28.50 7.01 4.18
C GLN A 489 -28.24 7.08 2.67
N CYS A 490 -27.01 7.39 2.26
CA CYS A 490 -26.63 7.40 0.85
C CYS A 490 -26.52 5.99 0.28
N ILE A 491 -27.52 5.54 -0.48
CA ILE A 491 -27.52 4.23 -1.14
C ILE A 491 -26.85 4.34 -2.50
N ILE A 492 -25.72 3.65 -2.66
CA ILE A 492 -24.92 3.66 -3.90
C ILE A 492 -25.41 2.57 -4.87
N PHE A 493 -25.47 1.34 -4.39
CA PHE A 493 -25.97 0.15 -5.10
C PHE A 493 -27.07 -0.54 -4.28
N GLY A 494 -28.00 -1.21 -4.96
CA GLY A 494 -29.12 -1.93 -4.37
C GLY A 494 -30.49 -1.40 -4.81
N GLU A 495 -31.56 -2.09 -4.44
CA GLU A 495 -32.94 -1.79 -4.87
C GLU A 495 -33.43 -0.38 -4.52
N ASN A 496 -32.88 0.21 -3.45
CA ASN A 496 -33.24 1.55 -2.96
C ASN A 496 -32.29 2.66 -3.46
N ALA A 497 -31.38 2.35 -4.38
CA ALA A 497 -30.50 3.36 -4.98
C ALA A 497 -31.31 4.33 -5.87
N PRO A 498 -30.77 5.53 -6.16
CA PRO A 498 -31.44 6.53 -7.00
C PRO A 498 -31.89 5.97 -8.36
N GLN A 499 -33.02 6.48 -8.86
CA GLN A 499 -33.59 6.07 -10.15
C GLN A 499 -32.77 6.57 -11.33
N THR A 500 -32.14 7.74 -11.19
CA THR A 500 -31.46 8.41 -12.30
C THR A 500 -29.98 8.58 -12.00
N ARG A 501 -29.14 8.34 -13.01
CA ARG A 501 -27.72 8.73 -12.95
C ARG A 501 -27.56 10.25 -12.89
N LYS A 502 -28.49 11.01 -13.50
CA LYS A 502 -28.46 12.45 -13.89
C LYS A 502 -27.10 12.92 -14.41
N LYS A 503 -27.03 13.35 -15.67
CA LYS A 503 -25.80 13.89 -16.27
C LYS A 503 -25.36 15.18 -15.60
#